data_AF-A0A1F3J0A3-F1
#
_entry.id   AF-A0A1F3J0A3-F1
#
_cell.length_a   1.000
_cell.length_b   1.000
_cell.length_c   1.000
_cell.angle_alpha   90.00
_cell.angle_beta   90.00
_cell.angle_gamma   90.00
#
_symmetry.space_group_name_H-M   'P 1'
#
loop_
_entity.id
_entity.type
_entity.pdbx_description
1 polymer ?
#
loop_
_entity_poly.entity_id
_entity_poly.type
_entity_poly.pdbx_seq_one_letter_code
_entity_poly.pdbx_strand_id
1 'polypeptide(L)'
;MKISVFIISFIISISLSAQHDKVLEIRAYYKEVKSNIAINNPDSISYYYSDQIIRNRYDAQWRAIGIFHDTITYWYGDAMEAANMDGNTSQDSSWALKLVTISSQYSTMHQYREWLFLDGKLIFHFDKLDGSEYNPDSNWEYRYYFNDNKLIRFMSGGEIIGYDDDPASIILSGEEMKTMFRSIIRN
;
A
#
# COMPACT_ATOMS: atom_id res chain seq x y z
N MET A 1 -31.55 -23.92 -23.01
CA MET A 1 -30.07 -23.96 -23.11
C MET A 1 -29.45 -22.73 -23.77
N LYS A 2 -29.93 -22.22 -24.91
CA LYS A 2 -29.31 -21.03 -25.56
C LYS A 2 -29.43 -19.71 -24.78
N ILE A 3 -30.54 -19.49 -24.07
CA ILE A 3 -30.77 -18.28 -23.25
C ILE A 3 -29.88 -18.26 -22.00
N SER A 4 -29.68 -19.42 -21.36
CA SER A 4 -28.87 -19.56 -20.16
C SER A 4 -27.38 -19.26 -20.39
N VAL A 5 -26.84 -19.67 -21.54
CA VAL A 5 -25.44 -19.38 -21.92
C VAL A 5 -25.21 -17.89 -22.20
N PHE A 6 -26.20 -17.20 -22.79
CA PHE A 6 -26.13 -15.77 -23.05
C PHE A 6 -26.13 -14.93 -21.77
N ILE A 7 -26.95 -15.31 -20.78
CA ILE A 7 -27.03 -14.61 -19.50
C ILE A 7 -25.71 -14.76 -18.71
N ILE A 8 -25.12 -15.96 -18.70
CA ILE A 8 -23.84 -16.20 -18.02
C ILE A 8 -22.71 -15.39 -18.67
N SER A 9 -22.66 -15.36 -20.01
CA SER A 9 -21.63 -14.58 -20.72
C SER A 9 -21.76 -13.07 -20.52
N PHE A 10 -22.99 -12.56 -20.33
CA PHE A 10 -23.22 -11.14 -20.05
C PHE A 10 -22.79 -10.75 -18.62
N ILE A 11 -23.08 -11.61 -17.63
CA ILE A 11 -22.69 -11.38 -16.23
C ILE A 11 -21.17 -11.34 -16.06
N ILE A 12 -20.44 -12.23 -16.74
CA ILE A 12 -18.96 -12.28 -16.66
C ILE A 12 -18.32 -11.00 -17.20
N SER A 13 -18.83 -10.45 -18.32
CA SER A 13 -18.32 -9.22 -18.91
C SER A 13 -18.52 -7.99 -18.01
N ILE A 14 -19.64 -7.91 -17.29
CA ILE A 14 -19.92 -6.79 -16.38
C ILE A 14 -18.95 -6.81 -15.19
N SER A 15 -18.65 -7.98 -14.65
CA SER A 15 -17.74 -8.11 -13.50
C SER A 15 -16.30 -7.68 -13.85
N LEU A 16 -15.82 -8.00 -15.06
CA LEU A 16 -14.49 -7.60 -15.52
C LEU A 16 -14.38 -6.08 -15.72
N SER A 17 -15.40 -5.44 -16.29
CA SER A 17 -15.44 -3.98 -16.44
C SER A 17 -15.44 -3.27 -15.08
N ALA A 18 -16.26 -3.71 -14.13
CA ALA A 18 -16.31 -3.11 -12.80
C ALA A 18 -14.97 -3.21 -12.04
N GLN A 19 -14.26 -4.35 -12.14
CA GLN A 19 -12.92 -4.49 -11.57
C GLN A 19 -11.90 -3.57 -12.24
N HIS A 20 -12.00 -3.39 -13.57
CA HIS A 20 -11.12 -2.48 -14.30
C HIS A 20 -11.32 -1.03 -13.85
N ASP A 21 -12.56 -0.57 -13.76
CA ASP A 21 -12.91 0.78 -13.32
C ASP A 21 -12.39 1.02 -11.90
N LYS A 22 -12.55 0.03 -11.00
CA LYS A 22 -12.03 0.14 -9.63
C LYS A 22 -10.52 0.28 -9.56
N VAL A 23 -9.77 -0.45 -10.40
CA VAL A 23 -8.31 -0.30 -10.48
C VAL A 23 -7.92 1.09 -10.99
N LEU A 24 -8.68 1.69 -11.92
CA LEU A 24 -8.43 3.06 -12.39
C LEU A 24 -8.67 4.09 -11.27
N GLU A 25 -9.75 3.94 -10.49
CA GLU A 25 -10.02 4.78 -9.32
C GLU A 25 -8.86 4.73 -8.32
N ILE A 26 -8.40 3.52 -7.97
CA ILE A 26 -7.28 3.32 -7.04
C ILE A 26 -6.00 4.00 -7.58
N ARG A 27 -5.73 3.90 -8.89
CA ARG A 27 -4.58 4.56 -9.51
C ARG A 27 -4.70 6.09 -9.50
N ALA A 28 -5.89 6.62 -9.71
CA ALA A 28 -6.12 8.07 -9.64
C ALA A 28 -5.89 8.58 -8.22
N TYR A 29 -6.45 7.90 -7.23
CA TYR A 29 -6.25 8.21 -5.82
C TYR A 29 -4.78 8.09 -5.40
N TYR A 30 -4.07 7.04 -5.83
CA TYR A 30 -2.63 6.90 -5.60
C TYR A 30 -1.84 8.10 -6.13
N LYS A 31 -2.14 8.55 -7.36
CA LYS A 31 -1.48 9.72 -7.96
C LYS A 31 -1.76 10.99 -7.17
N GLU A 32 -3.00 11.18 -6.71
CA GLU A 32 -3.39 12.31 -5.86
C GLU A 32 -2.60 12.33 -4.55
N VAL A 33 -2.57 11.20 -3.83
CA VAL A 33 -1.82 11.04 -2.58
C VAL A 33 -0.33 11.34 -2.80
N LYS A 34 0.29 10.76 -3.83
CA LYS A 34 1.71 11.02 -4.15
C LYS A 34 1.97 12.49 -4.53
N SER A 35 1.02 13.14 -5.22
CA SER A 35 1.11 14.57 -5.54
C SER A 35 1.09 15.43 -4.28
N ASN A 36 0.16 15.16 -3.35
CA ASN A 36 0.09 15.89 -2.08
C ASN A 36 1.37 15.69 -1.24
N ILE A 37 1.91 14.48 -1.21
CA ILE A 37 3.18 14.17 -0.55
C ILE A 37 4.37 14.90 -1.19
N ALA A 38 4.40 15.06 -2.52
CA ALA A 38 5.48 15.76 -3.21
C ALA A 38 5.44 17.29 -3.01
N ILE A 39 4.26 17.86 -2.77
CA ILE A 39 4.05 19.31 -2.53
C ILE A 39 4.39 19.71 -1.10
N ASN A 40 4.69 18.74 -0.23
CA ASN A 40 4.96 18.90 1.20
C ASN A 40 6.31 19.64 1.45
N ASN A 41 6.32 20.92 1.08
CA ASN A 41 7.36 21.90 1.34
C ASN A 41 7.13 22.45 2.76
N PRO A 42 8.16 22.53 3.62
CA PRO A 42 8.04 23.07 4.98
C PRO A 42 7.34 24.45 5.08
N ASP A 43 7.34 25.24 4.00
CA ASP A 43 6.74 26.57 3.95
C ASP A 43 5.27 26.60 3.47
N SER A 44 4.68 25.44 3.14
CA SER A 44 3.29 25.34 2.65
C SER A 44 2.39 24.73 3.72
N ILE A 45 1.16 25.25 3.85
CA ILE A 45 0.11 24.60 4.66
C ILE A 45 -0.22 23.29 3.97
N SER A 46 0.42 22.22 4.41
CA SER A 46 0.17 20.89 3.91
C SER A 46 -0.98 20.26 4.67
N TYR A 47 -1.88 19.63 3.93
CA TYR A 47 -2.95 18.79 4.49
C TYR A 47 -2.45 17.40 4.89
N TYR A 48 -1.16 17.10 4.65
CA TYR A 48 -0.55 15.79 4.90
C TYR A 48 0.60 15.94 5.88
N TYR A 49 0.52 15.20 6.97
CA TYR A 49 1.57 15.05 7.96
C TYR A 49 2.36 13.77 7.70
N SER A 50 3.57 13.71 8.26
CA SER A 50 4.39 12.51 8.17
C SER A 50 5.22 12.24 9.40
N ASP A 51 5.19 10.99 9.86
CA ASP A 51 6.06 10.47 10.92
C ASP A 51 7.00 9.40 10.34
N GLN A 52 8.24 9.37 10.82
CA GLN A 52 9.26 8.42 10.37
C GLN A 52 9.82 7.58 11.51
N ILE A 53 9.89 6.27 11.28
CA ILE A 53 10.65 5.33 12.09
C ILE A 53 11.88 4.91 11.29
N ILE A 54 13.06 5.18 11.84
CA ILE A 54 14.34 4.86 11.21
C ILE A 54 15.03 3.77 12.03
N ARG A 55 15.24 2.59 11.46
CA ARG A 55 16.00 1.50 12.10
C ARG A 55 17.41 1.44 11.54
N ASN A 56 18.36 1.21 12.45
CA ASN A 56 19.78 1.15 12.15
C ASN A 56 20.29 2.36 11.35
N ARG A 57 20.14 3.55 11.94
CA ARG A 57 20.56 4.83 11.36
C ARG A 57 22.05 4.89 10.96
N TYR A 58 22.89 4.05 11.56
CA TYR A 58 24.35 4.08 11.40
C TYR A 58 24.89 2.95 10.51
N ASP A 59 24.02 2.28 9.73
CA ASP A 59 24.41 1.23 8.79
C ASP A 59 25.22 0.09 9.45
N ALA A 60 24.94 -0.17 10.73
CA ALA A 60 25.65 -1.22 11.46
C ALA A 60 25.40 -2.58 10.82
N GLN A 61 26.42 -3.43 10.78
CA GLN A 61 26.27 -4.74 10.18
C GLN A 61 25.40 -5.66 11.04
N TRP A 62 24.50 -6.40 10.40
CA TRP A 62 23.77 -7.51 10.99
C TRP A 62 24.29 -8.85 10.48
N ARG A 63 24.32 -9.84 11.37
CA ARG A 63 24.76 -11.20 11.02
C ARG A 63 23.91 -11.74 9.86
N ALA A 64 24.58 -12.34 8.87
CA ALA A 64 23.99 -12.92 7.67
C ALA A 64 23.26 -11.96 6.70
N ILE A 65 23.08 -10.68 7.04
CA ILE A 65 22.41 -9.68 6.19
C ILE A 65 23.41 -8.63 5.67
N GLY A 66 24.46 -8.35 6.45
CA GLY A 66 25.43 -7.29 6.16
C GLY A 66 24.87 -5.92 6.54
N ILE A 67 25.03 -4.90 5.70
CA ILE A 67 24.50 -3.56 5.99
C ILE A 67 22.98 -3.62 5.90
N PHE A 68 22.30 -3.26 6.99
CA PHE A 68 20.84 -3.19 7.03
C PHE A 68 20.41 -1.80 7.48
N HIS A 69 19.51 -1.17 6.75
CA HIS A 69 18.89 0.08 7.18
C HIS A 69 17.46 0.10 6.67
N ASP A 70 16.52 0.60 7.45
CA ASP A 70 15.23 0.94 6.89
C ASP A 70 14.61 2.20 7.47
N THR A 71 13.78 2.81 6.62
CA THR A 71 12.96 3.96 6.97
C THR A 71 11.51 3.62 6.63
N ILE A 72 10.67 3.66 7.66
CA ILE A 72 9.22 3.54 7.56
C ILE A 72 8.64 4.95 7.70
N THR A 73 7.89 5.39 6.70
CA THR A 73 7.21 6.70 6.73
C THR A 73 5.71 6.49 6.68
N TYR A 74 5.01 7.08 7.65
CA TYR A 74 3.55 7.13 7.71
C TYR A 74 3.10 8.48 7.19
N TRP A 75 2.26 8.50 6.15
CA TRP A 75 1.65 9.71 5.60
C TRP A 75 0.16 9.71 5.93
N TYR A 76 -0.31 10.78 6.56
CA TYR A 76 -1.67 10.85 7.08
C TYR A 76 -2.23 12.27 7.00
N GLY A 77 -3.57 12.37 6.90
CA GLY A 77 -4.28 13.64 7.02
C GLY A 77 -4.41 14.09 8.47
N ASP A 78 -5.33 15.00 8.77
CA ASP A 78 -5.59 15.39 10.16
C ASP A 78 -6.18 14.21 10.97
N ALA A 79 -5.42 13.75 11.96
CA ALA A 79 -5.79 12.61 12.80
C ALA A 79 -6.89 12.94 13.82
N MET A 80 -7.01 14.20 14.26
CA MET A 80 -8.08 14.66 15.13
C MET A 80 -9.39 14.77 14.37
N GLU A 81 -9.35 15.29 13.15
CA GLU A 81 -10.51 15.33 12.26
C GLU A 81 -11.00 13.89 11.96
N ALA A 82 -10.10 12.98 11.61
CA ALA A 82 -10.44 11.58 11.32
C ALA A 82 -11.06 10.84 12.51
N ALA A 83 -10.61 11.12 13.74
CA ALA A 83 -11.16 10.50 14.95
C ALA A 83 -12.62 10.92 15.22
N ASN A 84 -13.02 12.11 14.73
CA ASN A 84 -14.36 12.69 14.93
C ASN A 84 -15.27 12.56 13.70
N MET A 85 -14.82 11.87 12.65
CA MET A 85 -15.56 11.72 11.40
C MET A 85 -16.83 10.87 11.57
N ASP A 86 -17.91 11.25 10.90
CA ASP A 86 -19.17 10.51 10.91
C ASP A 86 -18.96 9.05 10.45
N GLY A 87 -19.40 8.10 11.28
CA GLY A 87 -19.21 6.66 11.06
C GLY A 87 -18.02 6.05 11.82
N ASN A 88 -17.12 6.85 12.41
CA ASN A 88 -16.03 6.37 13.25
C ASN A 88 -16.48 6.13 14.71
N THR A 89 -17.26 5.07 14.92
CA THR A 89 -17.78 4.71 16.26
C THR A 89 -16.69 4.35 17.28
N SER A 90 -15.51 3.96 16.80
CA SER A 90 -14.36 3.57 17.63
C SER A 90 -13.42 4.72 18.00
N GLN A 91 -13.65 5.93 17.47
CA GLN A 91 -12.70 7.06 17.54
C GLN A 91 -11.28 6.64 17.10
N ASP A 92 -11.21 5.83 16.05
CA ASP A 92 -9.96 5.29 15.54
C ASP A 92 -9.36 6.24 14.49
N SER A 93 -8.21 6.83 14.80
CA SER A 93 -7.50 7.71 13.87
C SER A 93 -6.87 7.00 12.68
N SER A 94 -6.92 5.65 12.57
CA SER A 94 -6.37 4.94 11.40
C SER A 94 -7.03 5.32 10.07
N TRP A 95 -8.20 5.95 10.10
CA TRP A 95 -8.85 6.55 8.92
C TRP A 95 -8.07 7.74 8.34
N ALA A 96 -7.25 8.39 9.16
CA ALA A 96 -6.34 9.45 8.70
C ALA A 96 -5.19 8.88 7.86
N LEU A 97 -4.83 7.61 8.03
CA LEU A 97 -3.71 6.99 7.33
C LEU A 97 -3.99 6.92 5.84
N LYS A 98 -3.08 7.46 5.03
CA LYS A 98 -3.20 7.51 3.57
C LYS A 98 -2.20 6.59 2.89
N LEU A 99 -0.93 6.67 3.29
CA LEU A 99 0.13 5.88 2.69
C LEU A 99 1.17 5.49 3.74
N VAL A 100 1.64 4.26 3.72
CA VAL A 100 2.86 3.86 4.41
C VAL A 100 3.89 3.49 3.37
N THR A 101 5.11 4.02 3.50
CA THR A 101 6.24 3.66 2.63
C THR A 101 7.35 3.08 3.46
N ILE A 102 7.93 1.97 3.00
CA ILE A 102 9.14 1.38 3.59
C ILE A 102 10.22 1.33 2.53
N SER A 103 11.37 1.90 2.86
CA SER A 103 12.59 1.82 2.07
C SER A 103 13.63 1.07 2.90
N SER A 104 14.11 -0.07 2.41
CA SER A 104 15.01 -0.97 3.13
C SER A 104 16.25 -1.28 2.29
N GLN A 105 17.42 -1.10 2.87
CA GLN A 105 18.70 -1.52 2.31
C GLN A 105 19.16 -2.83 2.95
N TYR A 106 19.55 -3.80 2.12
CA TYR A 106 20.12 -5.09 2.52
C TYR A 106 21.42 -5.35 1.75
N SER A 107 22.55 -4.87 2.25
CA SER A 107 23.85 -4.93 1.57
C SER A 107 23.79 -4.38 0.15
N THR A 108 23.71 -5.23 -0.88
CA THR A 108 23.63 -4.86 -2.30
C THR A 108 22.21 -4.85 -2.85
N MET A 109 21.20 -5.09 -2.03
CA MET A 109 19.80 -5.20 -2.43
C MET A 109 18.98 -4.08 -1.80
N HIS A 110 17.98 -3.60 -2.51
CA HIS A 110 17.09 -2.53 -2.07
C HIS A 110 15.63 -2.96 -2.20
N GLN A 111 14.85 -2.84 -1.13
CA GLN A 111 13.43 -3.14 -1.15
C GLN A 111 12.63 -1.86 -0.89
N TYR A 112 11.65 -1.60 -1.75
CA TYR A 112 10.69 -0.53 -1.60
C TYR A 112 9.27 -1.08 -1.55
N ARG A 113 8.54 -0.74 -0.48
CA ARG A 113 7.16 -1.19 -0.27
C ARG A 113 6.24 -0.02 0.02
N GLU A 114 5.01 -0.12 -0.45
CA GLU A 114 3.95 0.84 -0.17
C GLU A 114 2.65 0.15 0.24
N TRP A 115 1.93 0.74 1.19
CA TRP A 115 0.56 0.36 1.56
C TRP A 115 -0.32 1.61 1.47
N LEU A 116 -1.24 1.62 0.52
CA LEU A 116 -2.18 2.72 0.30
C LEU A 116 -3.51 2.39 0.95
N PHE A 117 -3.99 3.32 1.76
CA PHE A 117 -5.21 3.19 2.53
C PHE A 117 -6.24 4.22 2.09
N LEU A 118 -7.51 3.80 2.08
CA LEU A 118 -8.67 4.68 1.91
C LEU A 118 -9.67 4.32 3.01
N ASP A 119 -10.04 5.31 3.82
CA ASP A 119 -10.97 5.16 4.95
C ASP A 119 -10.60 3.98 5.87
N GLY A 120 -9.31 3.87 6.17
CA GLY A 120 -8.75 2.82 7.02
C GLY A 120 -8.72 1.42 6.39
N LYS A 121 -9.08 1.27 5.10
CA LYS A 121 -8.99 0.00 4.35
C LYS A 121 -7.78 -0.01 3.43
N LEU A 122 -7.05 -1.12 3.38
CA LEU A 122 -6.00 -1.33 2.39
C LEU A 122 -6.64 -1.47 1.01
N ILE A 123 -6.25 -0.61 0.06
CA ILE A 123 -6.75 -0.64 -1.32
C ILE A 123 -5.67 -0.93 -2.35
N PHE A 124 -4.40 -0.70 -2.02
CA PHE A 124 -3.28 -1.02 -2.88
C PHE A 124 -2.01 -1.34 -2.09
N HIS A 125 -1.27 -2.34 -2.56
CA HIS A 125 0.04 -2.68 -2.06
C HIS A 125 1.04 -2.78 -3.21
N PHE A 126 2.21 -2.18 -3.01
CA PHE A 126 3.37 -2.26 -3.90
C PHE A 126 4.53 -2.91 -3.16
N ASP A 127 5.20 -3.86 -3.80
CA ASP A 127 6.45 -4.44 -3.30
C ASP A 127 7.43 -4.56 -4.45
N LYS A 128 8.60 -3.95 -4.30
CA LYS A 128 9.67 -4.00 -5.29
C LYS A 128 10.97 -4.33 -4.60
N LEU A 129 11.69 -5.30 -5.14
CA LEU A 129 13.07 -5.60 -4.78
C LEU A 129 13.96 -5.37 -5.99
N ASP A 130 14.92 -4.47 -5.84
CA ASP A 130 16.08 -4.38 -6.69
C ASP A 130 17.17 -5.25 -6.07
N GLY A 131 17.36 -6.42 -6.66
CA GLY A 131 18.32 -7.44 -6.30
C GLY A 131 19.77 -7.05 -6.64
N SER A 132 20.71 -7.97 -6.38
CA SER A 132 22.12 -7.69 -6.62
C SER A 132 22.47 -7.76 -8.10
N GLU A 133 23.46 -6.97 -8.53
CA GLU A 133 24.00 -7.03 -9.89
C GLU A 133 24.53 -8.44 -10.26
N TYR A 134 24.89 -9.24 -9.25
CA TYR A 134 25.37 -10.62 -9.42
C TYR A 134 24.24 -11.65 -9.55
N ASN A 135 22.99 -11.27 -9.27
CA ASN A 135 21.81 -12.12 -9.43
C ASN A 135 20.58 -11.29 -9.86
N PRO A 136 20.52 -10.86 -11.14
CA PRO A 136 19.43 -10.01 -11.64
C PRO A 136 18.06 -10.71 -11.61
N ASP A 137 18.01 -12.04 -11.57
CA ASP A 137 16.77 -12.81 -11.41
C ASP A 137 16.14 -12.64 -10.01
N SER A 138 16.87 -12.01 -9.08
CA SER A 138 16.32 -11.63 -7.78
C SER A 138 15.54 -10.31 -7.80
N ASN A 139 15.39 -9.67 -8.95
CA ASN A 139 14.54 -8.49 -9.12
C ASN A 139 13.08 -8.89 -9.24
N TRP A 140 12.20 -8.22 -8.51
CA TRP A 140 10.75 -8.40 -8.67
C TRP A 140 10.00 -7.12 -8.33
N GLU A 141 8.80 -7.03 -8.87
CA GLU A 141 7.88 -5.94 -8.64
C GLU A 141 6.45 -6.50 -8.63
N TYR A 142 5.76 -6.41 -7.51
CA TYR A 142 4.40 -6.85 -7.34
C TYR A 142 3.45 -5.69 -7.03
N ARG A 143 2.25 -5.75 -7.58
CA ARG A 143 1.15 -4.81 -7.35
C ARG A 143 -0.12 -5.57 -7.01
N TYR A 144 -0.72 -5.25 -5.87
CA TYR A 144 -1.98 -5.83 -5.42
C TYR A 144 -3.02 -4.73 -5.30
N TYR A 145 -4.19 -4.96 -5.89
CA TYR A 145 -5.33 -4.04 -5.83
C TYR A 145 -6.47 -4.71 -5.09
N PHE A 146 -7.07 -4.00 -4.15
CA PHE A 146 -8.11 -4.52 -3.28
C PHE A 146 -9.41 -3.72 -3.41
N ASN A 147 -10.54 -4.43 -3.25
CA ASN A 147 -11.85 -3.82 -3.05
C ASN A 147 -12.57 -4.59 -1.94
N ASP A 148 -12.91 -3.89 -0.86
CA ASP A 148 -13.55 -4.49 0.33
C ASP A 148 -12.84 -5.77 0.82
N ASN A 149 -11.52 -5.67 1.04
CA ASN A 149 -10.64 -6.77 1.48
C ASN A 149 -10.57 -7.98 0.54
N LYS A 150 -11.10 -7.87 -0.68
CA LYS A 150 -10.91 -8.87 -1.73
C LYS A 150 -9.85 -8.39 -2.70
N LEU A 151 -8.94 -9.28 -3.08
CA LEU A 151 -8.06 -9.03 -4.20
C LEU A 151 -8.92 -8.88 -5.45
N ILE A 152 -8.65 -7.85 -6.25
CA ILE A 152 -9.32 -7.62 -7.54
C ILE A 152 -8.33 -7.58 -8.70
N ARG A 153 -7.02 -7.53 -8.40
CA ARG A 153 -5.95 -7.63 -9.39
C ARG A 153 -4.60 -7.82 -8.69
N PHE A 154 -3.83 -8.79 -9.17
CA PHE A 154 -2.43 -8.99 -8.84
C PHE A 154 -1.59 -8.90 -10.11
N MET A 155 -0.51 -8.11 -10.07
CA MET A 155 0.42 -7.93 -11.17
C MET A 155 1.85 -8.23 -10.75
N SER A 156 2.64 -8.83 -11.66
CA SER A 156 4.10 -8.86 -11.59
C SER A 156 4.66 -8.05 -12.74
N GLY A 157 5.44 -7.02 -12.39
CA GLY A 157 5.81 -5.98 -13.34
C GLY A 157 4.58 -5.40 -14.02
N GLY A 158 4.57 -5.43 -15.36
CA GLY A 158 3.46 -4.95 -16.19
C GLY A 158 2.33 -5.96 -16.43
N GLU A 159 2.49 -7.23 -16.02
CA GLU A 159 1.60 -8.31 -16.40
C GLU A 159 0.60 -8.63 -15.27
N ILE A 160 -0.66 -8.88 -15.64
CA ILE A 160 -1.67 -9.37 -14.69
C ILE A 160 -1.49 -10.88 -14.54
N ILE A 161 -1.22 -11.33 -13.32
CA ILE A 161 -0.99 -12.75 -13.03
C ILE A 161 -2.25 -13.42 -12.48
N GLY A 162 -3.05 -12.69 -11.71
CA GLY A 162 -4.21 -13.25 -11.03
C GLY A 162 -5.19 -12.20 -10.55
N TYR A 163 -6.39 -12.67 -10.19
CA TYR A 163 -7.46 -11.84 -9.66
C TYR A 163 -7.87 -12.28 -8.23
N ASP A 164 -7.52 -13.50 -7.80
CA ASP A 164 -7.99 -14.13 -6.56
C ASP A 164 -6.92 -14.99 -5.84
N ASP A 165 -5.63 -14.68 -6.01
CA ASP A 165 -4.58 -15.29 -5.17
C ASP A 165 -4.82 -14.96 -3.70
N ASP A 166 -4.53 -15.89 -2.79
CA ASP A 166 -4.74 -15.70 -1.35
C ASP A 166 -3.95 -14.47 -0.84
N PRO A 167 -4.64 -13.35 -0.54
CA PRO A 167 -3.96 -12.12 -0.16
C PRO A 167 -3.79 -12.00 1.35
N ALA A 168 -4.07 -13.05 2.13
CA ALA A 168 -4.15 -12.98 3.59
C ALA A 168 -2.89 -12.39 4.23
N SER A 169 -1.70 -12.75 3.73
CA SER A 169 -0.43 -12.22 4.23
C SER A 169 -0.29 -10.71 3.97
N ILE A 170 -0.73 -10.23 2.80
CA ILE A 170 -0.67 -8.82 2.43
C ILE A 170 -1.69 -8.00 3.23
N ILE A 171 -2.92 -8.52 3.38
CA ILE A 171 -3.95 -7.88 4.20
C ILE A 171 -3.48 -7.78 5.66
N LEU A 172 -2.92 -8.87 6.20
CA LEU A 172 -2.36 -8.87 7.56
C LEU A 172 -1.26 -7.82 7.71
N SER A 173 -0.34 -7.72 6.74
CA SER A 173 0.70 -6.70 6.77
C SER A 173 0.14 -5.26 6.78
N GLY A 174 -0.98 -5.02 6.08
CA GLY A 174 -1.67 -3.74 6.11
C GLY A 174 -2.27 -3.41 7.49
N GLU A 175 -2.85 -4.40 8.16
CA GLU A 175 -3.36 -4.25 9.54
C GLU A 175 -2.25 -4.05 10.57
N GLU A 176 -1.09 -4.68 10.38
CA GLU A 176 0.11 -4.41 11.18
C GLU A 176 0.56 -2.95 11.05
N MET A 177 0.60 -2.41 9.82
CA MET A 177 0.96 -1.01 9.58
C MET A 177 -0.03 -0.05 10.25
N LYS A 178 -1.34 -0.31 10.15
CA LYS A 178 -2.36 0.47 10.87
C LYS A 178 -2.19 0.40 12.38
N THR A 179 -1.89 -0.79 12.91
CA THR A 179 -1.70 -0.99 14.35
C THR A 179 -0.50 -0.20 14.86
N MET A 180 0.61 -0.22 14.11
CA MET A 180 1.80 0.57 14.43
C MET A 180 1.52 2.07 14.34
N PHE A 181 0.83 2.53 13.29
CA PHE A 181 0.43 3.93 13.15
C PHE A 181 -0.38 4.45 14.37
N ARG A 182 -1.37 3.68 14.83
CA ARG A 182 -2.15 4.04 16.04
C ARG A 182 -1.28 4.20 17.28
N SER A 183 -0.20 3.43 17.39
CA SER A 183 0.73 3.54 18.52
C SER A 183 1.61 4.79 18.47
N ILE A 184 1.81 5.35 17.27
CA ILE A 184 2.60 6.57 17.06
C ILE A 184 1.75 7.80 17.43
N ILE A 185 0.53 7.89 16.90
CA ILE A 185 -0.33 9.08 17.05
C ILE A 185 -0.94 9.23 18.46
N ARG A 186 -1.01 8.17 19.26
CA ARG A 186 -1.59 8.21 20.62
C ARG A 186 -0.63 8.70 21.71
N ASN A 187 0.63 9.00 21.38
CA ASN A 187 1.60 9.59 22.32
C ASN A 187 1.59 11.12 22.20
#